data_AF-A0A968RL83-F1
#
_entry.id   AF-A0A968RL83-F1
#
_cell.length_a   1.000
_cell.length_b   1.000
_cell.length_c   1.000
_cell.angle_alpha   90.00
_cell.angle_beta   90.00
_cell.angle_gamma   90.00
#
_symmetry.space_group_name_H-M   'P 1'
#
loop_
_entity.id
_entity.type
_entity.pdbx_description
1 polymer ?
#
loop_
_entity_poly.entity_id
_entity_poly.type
_entity_poly.pdbx_seq_one_letter_code
_entity_poly.pdbx_strand_id
1 'polypeptide(L)'
;MNILLQWQYLIPVGLEKQLEAHQIWGKDQRGNVQFTAYYAPVLRVSAVKTPGFSCPIRSAPRNWQGPLPSRKEIEEGALDTCTSILAYASSKVDIYYLQLQGSGFIQYTMVNRNY
;
A
#
# COMPACT_ATOMS: atom_id res chain seq x y z
N MET A 1 -14.49 -1.34 31.47
CA MET A 1 -14.44 0.05 31.00
C MET A 1 -13.07 0.28 30.39
N ASN A 2 -12.97 0.89 29.21
CA ASN A 2 -11.67 1.16 28.58
C ASN A 2 -11.06 2.41 29.21
N ILE A 3 -10.01 2.23 30.01
CA ILE A 3 -9.36 3.28 30.79
C ILE A 3 -8.93 4.45 29.91
N LEU A 4 -8.34 4.22 28.73
CA LEU A 4 -7.90 5.30 27.86
C LEU A 4 -9.06 6.14 27.32
N LEU A 5 -10.22 5.50 27.06
CA LEU A 5 -11.41 6.22 26.60
C LEU A 5 -11.99 7.16 27.67
N GLN A 6 -11.80 6.87 28.96
CA GLN A 6 -12.30 7.73 30.04
C GLN A 6 -11.57 9.09 30.09
N TRP A 7 -10.31 9.15 29.64
CA TRP A 7 -9.49 10.37 29.65
C TRP A 7 -9.33 11.01 28.26
N GLN A 8 -10.01 10.52 27.21
CA GLN A 8 -9.82 11.00 25.83
C GLN A 8 -10.06 12.51 25.61
N TYR A 9 -10.87 13.14 26.48
CA TYR A 9 -11.17 14.58 26.45
C TYR A 9 -10.83 15.29 27.77
N LEU A 10 -10.02 14.66 28.62
CA LEU A 10 -9.65 15.18 29.93
C LEU A 10 -8.15 15.40 30.01
N ILE A 11 -7.74 16.30 30.90
CA ILE A 11 -6.34 16.39 31.31
C ILE A 11 -6.01 15.07 32.03
N PRO A 12 -4.90 14.37 31.70
CA PRO A 12 -4.60 13.03 32.21
C PRO A 12 -4.11 13.01 33.67
N VAL A 13 -4.67 13.86 34.54
CA VAL A 13 -4.39 13.86 35.97
C VAL A 13 -4.98 12.60 36.60
N GLY A 14 -4.18 11.87 37.39
CA GLY A 14 -4.59 10.63 38.04
C GLY A 14 -4.42 9.38 37.17
N LEU A 15 -4.14 9.54 35.87
CA LEU A 15 -3.89 8.42 34.96
C LEU A 15 -2.61 7.67 35.34
N GLU A 16 -1.63 8.37 35.90
CA GLU A 16 -0.36 7.82 36.39
C GLU A 16 -0.53 6.78 37.50
N LYS A 17 -1.68 6.78 38.20
CA LYS A 17 -2.01 5.78 39.24
C LYS A 17 -2.45 4.44 38.64
N GLN A 18 -2.77 4.42 37.35
CA GLN A 18 -3.31 3.26 36.66
C GLN A 18 -2.45 2.83 35.45
N LEU A 19 -1.64 3.74 34.90
CA LEU A 19 -0.72 3.48 33.78
C LEU A 19 0.63 4.17 34.01
N GLU A 20 1.71 3.51 33.60
CA GLU A 20 3.05 4.07 33.59
C GLU A 20 3.43 4.51 32.17
N ALA A 21 3.86 5.77 32.02
CA ALA A 21 4.32 6.29 30.74
C ALA A 21 5.84 6.07 30.60
N HIS A 22 6.24 5.15 29.73
CA HIS A 22 7.66 4.92 29.41
C HIS A 22 8.08 5.77 28.21
N GLN A 23 8.99 6.73 28.44
CA GLN A 23 9.52 7.59 27.38
C GLN A 23 10.47 6.82 26.46
N ILE A 24 10.26 6.96 25.15
CA ILE A 24 11.17 6.43 24.12
C ILE A 24 12.16 7.53 23.74
N TRP A 25 13.45 7.19 23.69
CA TRP A 25 14.55 8.16 23.59
C TRP A 25 14.93 8.55 22.16
N GLY A 26 14.51 7.80 21.15
CA GLY A 26 14.92 8.02 19.77
C GLY A 26 16.41 7.73 19.52
N LYS A 27 16.86 7.91 18.29
CA LYS A 27 18.25 7.60 17.88
C LYS A 27 19.26 8.56 18.49
N ASP A 28 18.86 9.80 18.73
CA ASP A 28 19.71 10.86 19.27
C ASP A 28 19.72 10.90 20.82
N GLN A 29 18.97 10.00 21.46
CA GLN A 29 18.81 9.92 22.91
C GLN A 29 18.25 11.19 23.56
N ARG A 30 17.46 11.99 22.83
CA ARG A 30 16.85 13.23 23.34
C ARG A 30 15.32 13.22 23.34
N GLY A 31 14.72 12.07 23.05
CA GLY A 31 13.27 11.94 22.88
C GLY A 31 12.79 12.25 21.46
N ASN A 32 13.69 12.52 20.51
CA ASN A 32 13.32 12.73 19.11
C ASN A 32 13.18 11.36 18.41
N VAL A 33 11.96 10.83 18.43
CA VAL A 33 11.62 9.59 17.75
C VAL A 33 11.38 9.86 16.26
N GLN A 34 11.98 9.04 15.39
CA GLN A 34 11.72 9.12 13.96
C GLN A 34 10.32 8.57 13.66
N PHE A 35 9.46 9.42 13.12
CA PHE A 35 8.17 9.03 12.59
C PHE A 35 8.24 8.98 11.07
N THR A 36 7.79 7.86 10.50
CA THR A 36 7.52 7.71 9.07
C THR A 36 6.02 7.48 8.87
N ALA A 37 5.55 7.65 7.64
CA ALA A 37 4.15 7.48 7.31
C ALA A 37 3.99 6.53 6.11
N TYR A 38 2.89 5.79 6.12
CA TYR A 38 2.41 4.99 5.00
C TYR A 38 0.93 5.31 4.76
N TYR A 39 0.44 5.02 3.56
CA TYR A 39 -0.97 5.15 3.22
C TYR A 39 -1.37 4.10 2.19
N ALA A 40 -2.67 3.84 2.06
CA ALA A 40 -3.21 2.99 1.01
C ALA A 40 -3.65 3.85 -0.19
N PRO A 41 -2.92 3.89 -1.31
CA PRO A 41 -3.32 4.65 -2.48
C PRO A 41 -4.57 4.05 -3.13
N VAL A 42 -5.38 4.89 -3.78
CA VAL A 42 -6.54 4.48 -4.56
C VAL A 42 -6.24 4.73 -6.04
N LEU A 43 -6.11 3.67 -6.83
CA LEU A 43 -5.77 3.75 -8.25
C LEU A 43 -7.03 3.61 -9.09
N ARG A 44 -7.24 4.52 -10.04
CA ARG A 44 -8.22 4.31 -11.11
C ARG A 44 -7.68 3.29 -12.11
N VAL A 45 -8.48 2.29 -12.42
CA VAL A 45 -8.09 1.20 -13.31
C VAL A 45 -9.21 0.79 -14.26
N SER A 46 -8.84 0.11 -15.35
CA SER A 46 -9.77 -0.62 -16.22
C SER A 46 -9.54 -2.13 -16.09
N ALA A 47 -10.60 -2.92 -16.24
CA ALA A 47 -10.51 -4.38 -16.31
C ALA A 47 -9.88 -4.87 -17.63
N VAL A 48 -9.95 -4.05 -18.68
CA VAL A 48 -9.42 -4.35 -20.02
C VAL A 48 -8.52 -3.23 -20.51
N LYS A 49 -7.52 -3.56 -21.32
CA LYS A 49 -6.60 -2.58 -21.89
C LYS A 49 -7.37 -1.61 -22.78
N THR A 50 -7.28 -0.31 -22.49
CA THR A 50 -8.00 0.75 -23.23
C THR A 50 -7.09 1.97 -23.41
N PRO A 51 -7.39 2.89 -24.34
CA PRO A 51 -6.69 4.17 -24.41
C PRO A 51 -6.74 4.87 -23.04
N GLY A 52 -5.58 5.24 -22.50
CA GLY A 52 -5.46 5.83 -21.17
C GLY A 52 -5.34 4.83 -20.01
N PHE A 53 -5.59 3.52 -20.21
CA PHE A 53 -5.35 2.45 -19.23
C PHE A 53 -4.57 1.31 -19.88
N SER A 54 -3.25 1.48 -19.95
CA SER A 54 -2.34 0.57 -20.67
C SER A 54 -1.31 -0.11 -19.78
N CYS A 55 -1.17 0.33 -18.52
CA CYS A 55 -0.13 -0.14 -17.60
C CYS A 55 -0.67 -1.29 -16.76
N PRO A 56 -0.22 -2.54 -16.95
CA PRO A 56 -0.86 -3.68 -16.31
C PRO A 56 -0.36 -3.89 -14.87
N ILE A 57 -1.29 -4.18 -13.97
CA ILE A 57 -1.03 -4.69 -12.62
C ILE A 57 -1.12 -6.21 -12.68
N ARG A 58 -0.07 -6.91 -12.26
CA ARG A 58 0.06 -8.37 -12.36
C ARG A 58 -0.18 -9.06 -11.02
N SER A 59 -0.66 -10.30 -11.07
CA SER A 59 -0.61 -11.21 -9.95
C SER A 59 0.84 -11.62 -9.65
N ALA A 60 1.05 -12.23 -8.49
CA ALA A 60 2.27 -13.02 -8.28
C ALA A 60 2.41 -14.10 -9.38
N PRO A 61 3.64 -14.42 -9.81
CA PRO A 61 3.87 -15.48 -10.78
C PRO A 61 3.52 -16.85 -10.20
N ARG A 62 2.86 -17.69 -10.98
CA ARG A 62 2.56 -19.09 -10.63
C ARG A 62 3.60 -20.01 -11.24
N ASN A 63 4.02 -21.03 -10.49
CA ASN A 63 4.94 -22.06 -10.97
C ASN A 63 6.26 -21.51 -11.56
N TRP A 64 6.81 -20.43 -11.00
CA TRP A 64 8.13 -19.93 -11.38
C TRP A 64 9.22 -20.74 -10.68
N GLN A 65 10.24 -21.17 -11.43
CA GLN A 65 11.42 -21.84 -10.89
C GLN A 65 12.65 -20.94 -11.05
N GLY A 66 13.46 -20.83 -10.00
CA GLY A 66 14.68 -20.05 -10.00
C GLY A 66 14.52 -18.62 -9.45
N PRO A 67 15.56 -17.78 -9.57
CA PRO A 67 15.53 -16.40 -9.09
C PRO A 67 14.47 -15.59 -9.85
N LEU A 68 13.79 -14.69 -9.14
CA LEU A 68 12.82 -13.79 -9.76
C LEU A 68 13.54 -12.74 -10.64
N PRO A 69 12.98 -12.38 -11.80
CA PRO A 69 13.55 -11.38 -12.69
C PRO A 69 13.50 -9.98 -12.06
N SER A 70 14.39 -9.12 -12.52
CA SER A 70 14.41 -7.70 -12.19
C SER A 70 13.17 -6.99 -12.74
N ARG A 71 12.88 -5.80 -12.20
CA ARG A 71 11.75 -4.99 -12.67
C ARG A 71 11.84 -4.68 -14.18
N LYS A 72 13.04 -4.41 -14.69
CA LYS A 72 13.26 -4.13 -16.11
C LYS A 72 12.87 -5.33 -16.98
N GLU A 73 13.36 -6.52 -16.62
CA GLU A 73 13.05 -7.77 -17.34
C GLU A 73 11.55 -8.09 -17.28
N ILE A 74 10.88 -7.80 -16.15
CA ILE A 74 9.42 -7.96 -16.04
C ILE A 74 8.70 -7.00 -17.00
N GLU A 75 9.13 -5.75 -17.11
CA GLU A 75 8.54 -4.80 -18.06
C GLU A 75 8.82 -5.16 -19.53
N GLU A 76 9.87 -5.93 -19.79
CA GLU A 76 10.22 -6.53 -21.09
C GLU A 76 9.48 -7.86 -21.35
N GLY A 77 8.71 -8.37 -20.39
CA GLY A 77 7.80 -9.51 -20.57
C GLY A 77 8.26 -10.83 -19.93
N ALA A 78 9.29 -10.83 -19.08
CA ALA A 78 9.86 -12.06 -18.50
C ALA A 78 8.86 -12.96 -17.74
N LEU A 79 7.75 -12.41 -17.26
CA LEU A 79 6.73 -13.14 -16.47
C LEU A 79 5.36 -13.22 -17.18
N ASP A 80 5.26 -12.87 -18.46
CA ASP A 80 3.97 -12.75 -19.15
C ASP A 80 3.24 -14.10 -19.31
N THR A 81 3.96 -15.21 -19.32
CA THR A 81 3.39 -16.56 -19.45
C THR A 81 2.91 -17.14 -18.11
N CYS A 82 3.41 -16.63 -16.98
CA CYS A 82 3.17 -17.19 -15.65
C CYS A 82 2.45 -16.23 -14.69
N THR A 83 2.07 -15.03 -15.15
CA THR A 83 1.30 -14.04 -14.38
C THR A 83 -0.03 -13.76 -15.06
N SER A 84 -1.03 -13.38 -14.26
CA SER A 84 -2.31 -12.89 -14.77
C SER A 84 -2.40 -11.38 -14.58
N ILE A 85 -3.02 -10.69 -15.54
CA ILE A 85 -3.30 -9.26 -15.41
C ILE A 85 -4.54 -9.10 -14.52
N LEU A 86 -4.38 -8.38 -13.41
CA LEU A 86 -5.45 -8.08 -12.46
C LEU A 86 -6.25 -6.86 -12.90
N ALA A 87 -5.57 -5.82 -13.40
CA ALA A 87 -6.18 -4.59 -13.92
C ALA A 87 -5.17 -3.80 -14.76
N TYR A 88 -5.64 -2.76 -15.45
CA TYR A 88 -4.82 -1.79 -16.17
C TYR A 88 -4.94 -0.41 -15.53
N ALA A 89 -3.84 0.12 -15.00
CA ALA A 89 -3.76 1.49 -14.51
C ALA A 89 -3.42 2.47 -15.63
N SER A 90 -3.65 3.76 -15.37
CA SER A 90 -3.32 4.86 -16.28
C SER A 90 -1.85 5.24 -16.28
N SER A 91 -1.12 4.96 -15.19
CA SER A 91 0.25 5.40 -15.00
C SER A 91 1.12 4.32 -14.37
N LYS A 92 2.34 4.13 -14.91
CA LYS A 92 3.38 3.30 -14.28
C LYS A 92 3.85 3.88 -12.94
N VAL A 93 3.77 5.20 -12.77
CA VAL A 93 4.16 5.88 -11.52
C VAL A 93 3.19 5.53 -10.39
N ASP A 94 1.89 5.47 -10.69
CA ASP A 94 0.88 5.07 -9.69
C ASP A 94 1.10 3.61 -9.24
N ILE A 95 1.42 2.72 -10.19
CA ILE A 95 1.78 1.33 -9.88
C ILE A 95 3.05 1.28 -9.02
N TYR A 96 4.05 2.11 -9.31
CA TYR A 96 5.27 2.18 -8.50
C TYR A 96 4.97 2.59 -7.05
N TYR A 97 4.15 3.62 -6.84
CA TYR A 97 3.77 4.02 -5.48
C TYR A 97 2.91 2.97 -4.79
N LEU A 98 2.00 2.29 -5.50
CA LEU A 98 1.27 1.13 -4.96
C LEU A 98 2.24 0.04 -4.47
N GLN A 99 3.26 -0.28 -5.26
CA GLN A 99 4.28 -1.27 -4.89
C GLN A 99 5.12 -0.81 -3.70
N LEU A 100 5.48 0.48 -3.64
CA LEU A 100 6.27 1.06 -2.56
C LEU A 100 5.51 1.10 -1.23
N GLN A 101 4.20 1.36 -1.26
CA GLN A 101 3.33 1.27 -0.07
C GLN A 101 3.01 -0.19 0.31
N GLY A 102 3.22 -1.13 -0.62
CA GLY A 102 2.99 -2.57 -0.44
C GLY A 102 1.54 -3.02 -0.59
N SER A 103 0.56 -2.11 -0.47
CA SER A 103 -0.86 -2.39 -0.67
C SER A 103 -1.64 -1.14 -1.04
N GLY A 104 -2.87 -1.30 -1.53
CA GLY A 104 -3.75 -0.19 -1.89
C GLY A 104 -5.09 -0.69 -2.43
N PHE A 105 -5.94 0.25 -2.80
CA PHE A 105 -7.25 -0.03 -3.37
C PHE A 105 -7.28 0.32 -4.86
N ILE A 106 -8.14 -0.37 -5.60
CA ILE A 106 -8.42 -0.07 -7.00
C ILE A 106 -9.86 0.39 -7.16
N GLN A 107 -10.07 1.39 -8.00
CA GLN A 107 -11.38 1.86 -8.41
C GLN A 107 -11.54 1.62 -9.90
N TYR A 108 -12.42 0.68 -10.26
CA TYR A 108 -12.71 0.42 -11.66
C TYR A 108 -13.45 1.61 -12.27
N THR A 109 -12.96 2.09 -13.42
CA THR A 109 -13.71 3.04 -14.22
C THR A 109 -14.93 2.34 -14.81
N MET A 110 -16.11 2.93 -14.64
CA MET A 110 -17.34 2.47 -15.27
C MET A 110 -17.19 2.63 -16.79
N VAL A 111 -16.82 1.54 -17.47
CA VAL A 111 -17.08 1.43 -18.92
C VAL A 111 -18.50 0.92 -19.02
N ASN A 112 -19.41 1.71 -19.61
CA ASN A 112 -20.80 1.33 -19.88
C ASN A 112 -20.86 -0.10 -20.42
N ARG A 113 -21.14 -1.07 -19.54
CA ARG A 113 -21.55 -2.41 -19.95
C ARG A 113 -23.01 -2.24 -20.35
N ASN A 114 -23.24 -1.93 -21.62
CA ASN A 114 -24.55 -2.10 -22.22
C ASN A 114 -24.87 -3.59 -22.12
N TYR A 115 -25.75 -3.93 -21.17
CA TYR A 115 -26.43 -5.22 -21.10
C TYR A 115 -27.55 -5.27 -22.13
#